data_AF-A0A6C0CY57-F1
#
_entry.id   AF-A0A6C0CY57-F1
#
_cell.length_a   1.000
_cell.length_b   1.000
_cell.length_c   1.000
_cell.angle_alpha   90.00
_cell.angle_beta   90.00
_cell.angle_gamma   90.00
#
_symmetry.space_group_name_H-M   'P 1'
#
loop_
_entity.id
_entity.type
_entity.pdbx_description
1 polymer ?
#
loop_
_entity_poly.entity_id
_entity_poly.type
_entity_poly.pdbx_seq_one_letter_code
_entity_poly.pdbx_strand_id
1 'polypeptide(L)'
;MLDYFGSITKPPEDVDKELIETFKNKAPEETLKIIISDLKNKKVITEYSITGWNMYAKKQLCDIIVIELNNRLQANNKKLKATYCLKNYLNDDVIYKIFNK
;
A
#
# COMPACT_ATOMS: atom_id res chain seq x y z
N MET A 1 11.72 34.27 8.27
CA MET A 1 10.66 33.57 9.05
C MET A 1 10.33 32.27 8.33
N LEU A 2 11.20 31.26 8.47
CA LEU A 2 11.10 29.95 7.81
C LEU A 2 10.68 28.83 8.78
N ASP A 3 10.70 29.10 10.09
CA ASP A 3 10.44 28.11 11.15
C ASP A 3 8.95 27.79 11.38
N TYR A 4 8.04 28.55 10.76
CA TYR A 4 6.60 28.38 10.99
C TYR A 4 6.09 27.04 10.45
N PHE A 5 6.58 26.59 9.28
CA PHE A 5 6.14 25.34 8.66
C PHE A 5 6.77 24.07 9.25
N GLY A 6 7.89 24.21 9.98
CA GLY A 6 8.46 23.10 10.76
C GLY A 6 7.63 22.75 12.00
N SER A 7 6.86 23.72 12.49
CA SER A 7 6.04 23.60 13.70
C SER A 7 4.60 23.13 13.42
N ILE A 8 4.17 23.17 12.15
CA ILE A 8 2.83 22.73 11.75
C ILE A 8 2.87 21.26 11.39
N THR A 9 2.17 20.45 12.18
CA THR A 9 1.92 19.04 11.90
C THR A 9 0.89 18.90 10.78
N LYS A 10 1.18 18.04 9.80
CA LYS A 10 0.24 17.66 8.75
C LYS A 10 -0.76 16.65 9.33
N PRO A 11 -2.07 16.85 9.17
CA PRO A 11 -3.07 15.89 9.63
C PRO A 11 -2.84 14.50 9.01
N PRO A 12 -2.98 13.40 9.77
CA PRO A 12 -2.84 12.05 9.23
C PRO A 12 -3.80 11.76 8.07
N GLU A 13 -4.98 12.35 8.11
CA GLU A 13 -6.02 12.22 7.07
C GLU A 13 -5.58 12.84 5.74
N ASP A 14 -4.82 13.95 5.79
CA ASP A 14 -4.31 14.60 4.59
C ASP A 14 -3.15 13.81 3.98
N VAL A 15 -2.35 13.15 4.83
CA VAL A 15 -1.32 12.19 4.39
C VAL A 15 -1.97 11.02 3.65
N ASP A 16 -3.03 10.43 4.21
CA ASP A 16 -3.75 9.32 3.58
C ASP A 16 -4.34 9.72 2.23
N LYS A 17 -5.03 10.87 2.18
CA LYS A 17 -5.63 11.39 0.93
C LYS A 17 -4.58 11.61 -0.15
N GLU A 18 -3.44 12.21 0.22
CA GLU A 18 -2.37 12.50 -0.73
C GLU A 18 -1.73 11.21 -1.27
N LEU A 19 -1.54 10.20 -0.41
CA LEU A 19 -1.06 8.88 -0.83
C LEU A 19 -2.07 8.18 -1.73
N ILE A 20 -3.35 8.16 -1.36
CA ILE A 20 -4.41 7.56 -2.18
C ILE A 20 -4.47 8.24 -3.55
N GLU A 21 -4.46 9.56 -3.59
CA GLU A 21 -4.51 10.31 -4.84
C GLU A 21 -3.29 10.05 -5.73
N THR A 22 -2.11 9.94 -5.13
CA THR A 22 -0.88 9.61 -5.85
C THR A 22 -0.95 8.25 -6.54
N PHE A 23 -1.64 7.29 -5.93
CA PHE A 23 -1.71 5.90 -6.41
C PHE A 23 -3.05 5.49 -7.01
N LYS A 24 -4.04 6.40 -7.12
CA LYS A 24 -5.40 6.10 -7.60
C LYS A 24 -5.45 5.44 -8.98
N ASN A 25 -4.49 5.74 -9.84
CA ASN A 25 -4.40 5.18 -11.20
C ASN A 25 -3.65 3.83 -11.24
N LYS A 26 -2.99 3.42 -10.15
CA LYS A 26 -2.14 2.23 -10.09
C LYS A 26 -2.77 1.07 -9.35
N ALA A 27 -3.65 1.34 -8.39
CA ALA A 27 -4.30 0.31 -7.61
C ALA A 27 -5.70 0.76 -7.13
N PRO A 28 -6.62 -0.18 -6.90
CA PRO A 28 -7.91 0.12 -6.27
C PRO A 28 -7.73 0.80 -4.91
N GLU A 29 -8.61 1.75 -4.60
CA GLU A 29 -8.55 2.51 -3.35
C GLU A 29 -8.60 1.61 -2.10
N GLU A 30 -9.40 0.54 -2.13
CA GLU A 30 -9.46 -0.43 -1.03
C GLU A 30 -8.10 -1.09 -0.76
N THR A 31 -7.36 -1.43 -1.81
CA THR A 31 -6.01 -2.01 -1.67
C THR A 31 -5.06 -1.01 -1.05
N LEU A 32 -5.14 0.26 -1.48
CA LEU A 32 -4.32 1.34 -0.93
C LEU A 32 -4.65 1.60 0.54
N LYS A 33 -5.92 1.59 0.93
CA LYS A 33 -6.35 1.73 2.34
C LYS A 33 -5.79 0.60 3.22
N ILE A 34 -5.79 -0.63 2.72
CA ILE A 34 -5.19 -1.77 3.45
C ILE A 34 -3.69 -1.55 3.63
N ILE A 35 -2.97 -1.18 2.57
CA ILE A 35 -1.51 -0.93 2.65
C ILE A 35 -1.20 0.22 3.61
N ILE A 36 -1.94 1.33 3.53
CA ILE A 36 -1.75 2.48 4.43
C ILE A 36 -2.03 2.08 5.88
N SER A 37 -3.09 1.31 6.13
CA SER A 37 -3.41 0.78 7.47
C SER A 37 -2.28 -0.13 7.99
N ASP A 38 -1.76 -1.04 7.17
CA ASP A 38 -0.63 -1.90 7.52
C ASP A 38 0.62 -1.08 7.86
N LEU A 39 0.90 -0.01 7.10
CA LEU A 39 2.03 0.88 7.35
C LEU A 39 1.85 1.70 8.64
N LYS A 40 0.63 2.11 8.99
CA LYS A 40 0.31 2.74 10.28
C LYS A 40 0.50 1.76 11.44
N ASN A 41 0.01 0.53 11.30
CA ASN A 41 0.17 -0.52 12.32
C ASN A 41 1.64 -0.86 12.57
N LYS A 42 2.47 -0.83 11.52
CA LYS A 42 3.93 -1.00 11.61
C LYS A 42 4.67 0.25 12.10
N LYS A 43 3.95 1.32 12.45
CA LYS A 43 4.49 2.64 12.85
C LYS A 43 5.45 3.26 11.82
N VAL A 44 5.26 2.94 10.55
CA VAL A 44 6.03 3.52 9.43
C VAL A 44 5.45 4.89 9.07
N ILE A 45 4.12 5.01 9.07
CA ILE A 45 3.43 6.29 8.96
C ILE A 45 3.23 6.85 10.37
N THR A 46 3.86 7.98 10.64
CA THR A 46 3.77 8.70 11.91
C THR A 46 3.22 10.10 11.68
N GLU A 47 3.18 10.91 12.75
CA GLU A 47 2.97 12.35 12.60
C GLU A 47 4.17 12.97 11.88
N TYR A 48 3.89 13.81 10.89
CA TYR A 48 4.90 14.55 10.14
C TYR A 48 4.61 16.04 10.22
N SER A 49 5.64 16.86 10.37
CA SER A 49 5.52 18.28 10.03
C SER A 49 5.31 18.43 8.52
N ILE A 50 4.72 19.54 8.08
CA ILE A 50 4.53 19.80 6.65
C ILE A 50 5.88 19.77 5.91
N THR A 51 6.93 20.33 6.50
CA THR A 51 8.29 20.31 5.92
C THR A 51 8.89 18.90 5.93
N GLY A 52 8.75 18.16 7.03
CA GLY A 52 9.24 16.78 7.14
C GLY A 52 8.55 15.84 6.16
N TRP A 53 7.26 16.03 5.93
CA TRP A 53 6.49 15.34 4.91
C TRP A 53 7.07 15.57 3.51
N ASN A 54 7.21 16.85 3.13
CA ASN A 54 7.62 17.22 1.78
C ASN A 54 9.07 16.87 1.46
N MET A 55 9.99 16.97 2.43
CA MET A 55 11.41 16.74 2.18
C MET A 55 11.83 15.27 2.32
N TYR A 56 11.24 14.52 3.24
CA TYR A 56 11.77 13.19 3.62
C TYR A 56 10.72 12.10 3.52
N ALA A 57 9.57 12.25 4.20
CA ALA A 57 8.64 11.14 4.40
C ALA A 57 7.88 10.76 3.13
N LYS A 58 7.43 11.73 2.32
CA LYS A 58 6.59 11.49 1.15
C LYS A 58 7.26 10.53 0.16
N LYS A 59 8.52 10.79 -0.21
CA LYS A 59 9.25 9.95 -1.17
C LYS A 59 9.45 8.54 -0.62
N GLN A 60 9.91 8.42 0.62
CA GLN A 60 10.15 7.12 1.25
C GLN A 60 8.86 6.28 1.33
N LEU A 61 7.74 6.89 1.73
CA LEU A 61 6.45 6.19 1.79
C LEU A 61 5.95 5.79 0.42
N CYS A 62 6.09 6.65 -0.59
CA CYS A 62 5.77 6.29 -1.97
C CYS A 62 6.58 5.07 -2.44
N ASP A 63 7.88 5.04 -2.17
CA ASP A 63 8.74 3.93 -2.55
C ASP A 63 8.32 2.63 -1.84
N ILE A 64 8.00 2.70 -0.54
CA ILE A 64 7.51 1.56 0.25
C ILE A 64 6.18 1.04 -0.33
N ILE A 65 5.24 1.93 -0.67
CA ILE A 65 3.95 1.56 -1.26
C ILE A 65 4.15 0.90 -2.62
N VAL A 66 5.07 1.40 -3.45
CA VAL A 66 5.40 0.78 -4.75
C VAL A 66 5.93 -0.64 -4.55
N ILE A 67 6.84 -0.84 -3.59
CA ILE A 67 7.39 -2.17 -3.27
C ILE A 67 6.26 -3.11 -2.82
N GLU A 68 5.39 -2.64 -1.92
CA GLU A 68 4.28 -3.45 -1.39
C GLU A 68 3.27 -3.82 -2.49
N LEU A 69 2.92 -2.88 -3.37
CA LEU A 69 2.07 -3.15 -4.53
C LEU A 69 2.70 -4.19 -5.46
N ASN A 70 3.99 -4.06 -5.76
CA ASN A 70 4.71 -5.03 -6.59
C ASN A 70 4.76 -6.42 -5.95
N ASN A 71 4.99 -6.50 -4.64
CA ASN A 71 4.99 -7.77 -3.91
C ASN A 71 3.62 -8.45 -3.98
N ARG A 72 2.54 -7.70 -3.76
CA ARG A 72 1.16 -8.21 -3.88
C ARG A 72 0.85 -8.65 -5.32
N LEU A 73 1.26 -7.87 -6.31
CA LEU A 73 1.10 -8.23 -7.72
C LEU A 73 1.85 -9.52 -8.07
N GLN A 74 3.09 -9.67 -7.61
CA GLN A 74 3.88 -10.88 -7.82
C GLN A 74 3.24 -12.09 -7.13
N ALA A 75 2.77 -11.95 -5.90
CA ALA A 75 2.08 -13.01 -5.17
C ALA A 75 0.79 -13.43 -5.90
N ASN A 76 -0.01 -12.48 -6.35
CA ASN A 76 -1.24 -12.74 -7.10
C ASN A 76 -0.95 -13.39 -8.46
N ASN A 77 0.08 -12.94 -9.18
CA ASN A 77 0.50 -13.57 -10.44
C ASN A 77 0.98 -15.02 -10.22
N LYS A 78 1.70 -15.29 -9.12
CA LYS A 78 2.09 -16.66 -8.75
C LYS A 78 0.85 -17.52 -8.46
N LYS A 79 -0.10 -17.01 -7.67
CA LYS A 79 -1.38 -17.70 -7.40
C LYS A 79 -2.16 -17.97 -8.69
N LEU A 80 -2.29 -16.98 -9.56
CA LEU A 80 -3.00 -17.11 -10.84
C LEU A 80 -2.36 -18.18 -11.73
N LYS A 81 -1.03 -18.18 -11.87
CA LYS A 81 -0.31 -19.22 -12.62
C LYS A 81 -0.52 -20.60 -12.03
N ALA A 82 -0.44 -20.73 -10.70
CA ALA A 82 -0.69 -22.00 -10.02
C ALA A 82 -2.13 -22.48 -10.23
N THR A 83 -3.13 -21.61 -10.06
CA THR A 83 -4.54 -21.90 -10.33
C THR A 83 -4.74 -22.37 -11.77
N TYR A 84 -4.14 -21.69 -12.75
CA TYR A 84 -4.22 -22.09 -14.15
C TYR A 84 -3.66 -23.51 -14.39
N CYS A 85 -2.49 -23.81 -13.84
CA CYS A 85 -1.89 -25.14 -13.94
C CYS A 85 -2.75 -26.22 -13.26
N LEU A 86 -3.31 -25.93 -12.08
CA LEU A 86 -4.10 -26.87 -11.29
C LEU A 86 -5.49 -27.10 -11.85
N LYS A 87 -6.05 -26.18 -12.62
CA LYS A 87 -7.40 -26.29 -13.21
C LYS A 87 -7.56 -27.52 -14.12
N ASN A 88 -6.47 -28.01 -14.70
CA ASN A 88 -6.48 -29.24 -15.51
C ASN A 88 -6.54 -30.53 -14.66
N TYR A 89 -6.28 -30.43 -13.35
CA TYR A 89 -6.14 -31.58 -12.45
C TYR A 89 -7.14 -31.57 -11.28
N LEU A 90 -7.68 -30.41 -10.92
CA LEU A 90 -8.52 -30.21 -9.75
C LEU A 90 -9.74 -29.36 -10.09
N ASN A 91 -10.86 -29.63 -9.41
CA ASN A 91 -12.07 -28.82 -9.51
C ASN A 91 -11.89 -27.48 -8.79
N ASP A 92 -12.61 -26.45 -9.25
CA ASP A 92 -12.50 -25.08 -8.75
C ASP A 92 -12.72 -24.98 -7.22
N ASP A 93 -13.58 -25.82 -6.63
CA ASP A 93 -13.84 -25.83 -5.17
C ASP A 93 -12.61 -26.28 -4.35
N VAL A 94 -11.82 -27.22 -4.87
CA VAL A 94 -10.58 -27.68 -4.22
C VAL A 94 -9.49 -26.61 -4.35
N ILE A 95 -9.40 -25.98 -5.51
CA ILE A 95 -8.44 -24.90 -5.76
C ILE A 95 -8.76 -23.69 -4.85
N TYR A 96 -10.03 -23.34 -4.70
CA TYR A 96 -10.48 -22.27 -3.81
C TYR A 96 -10.06 -22.51 -2.35
N LYS A 97 -10.23 -23.75 -1.85
CA LYS A 97 -9.83 -24.15 -0.50
C LYS A 97 -8.33 -24.09 -0.26
N ILE A 98 -7.50 -24.28 -1.29
CA ILE A 98 -6.04 -24.22 -1.18
C ILE A 98 -5.55 -22.77 -1.01
N PHE A 99 -6.19 -21.81 -1.68
CA PHE A 99 -5.70 -20.43 -1.73
C PHE A 99 -6.37 -19.45 -0.75
N ASN A 100 -7.52 -19.81 -0.18
CA ASN A 100 -8.30 -18.98 0.77
C ASN A 100 -8.35 -19.55 2.20
N LYS A 101 -7.37 -20.38 2.55
CA LYS A 101 -7.17 -20.89 3.91
C LYS A 101 -6.46 -19.86 4.78
#